data_AF-A0ABD6I3Z8-F1
#
_entry.id   AF-A0ABD6I3Z8-F1
#
_cell.length_a   1.000
_cell.length_b   1.000
_cell.length_c   1.000
_cell.angle_alpha   90.00
_cell.angle_beta   90.00
_cell.angle_gamma   90.00
#
_symmetry.space_group_name_H-M   'P 1'
#
loop_
_entity.id
_entity.type
_entity.pdbx_description
1 polymer ?
#
loop_
_entity_poly.entity_id
_entity_poly.type
_entity_poly.pdbx_seq_one_letter_code
_entity_poly.pdbx_strand_id
1 'polypeptide(L)' 'MNNPIQMLETVSADIIENKVLLEIIYKNSNEDHETDCAMACLIRSMQKTLDTTNEFIKTLSEPPANSKNVK' A
#
# COMPACT_ATOMS: atom_id res chain seq x y z
N MET A 1 6.05 14.50 -7.49
CA MET A 1 4.93 14.09 -6.62
C MET A 1 3.80 13.64 -7.51
N ASN A 2 3.32 12.42 -7.32
CA ASN A 2 2.03 12.02 -7.87
C ASN A 2 0.96 12.95 -7.29
N ASN A 3 0.02 13.40 -8.11
CA ASN A 3 -1.13 14.11 -7.57
C ASN A 3 -2.00 13.14 -6.72
N PRO A 4 -2.93 13.64 -5.89
CA PRO A 4 -3.76 12.77 -5.04
C PRO A 4 -4.52 11.67 -5.78
N ILE A 5 -4.99 11.93 -7.00
CA ILE A 5 -5.69 10.93 -7.82
C ILE A 5 -4.74 9.80 -8.20
N GLN A 6 -3.54 10.12 -8.68
CA GLN A 6 -2.54 9.13 -9.07
C GLN A 6 -2.10 8.26 -7.88
N MET A 7 -1.99 8.84 -6.68
CA MET A 7 -1.69 8.03 -5.50
C MET A 7 -2.85 7.10 -5.13
N LEU A 8 -4.10 7.58 -5.21
CA LEU A 8 -5.26 6.74 -4.97
C LEU A 8 -5.37 5.60 -6.01
N GLU A 9 -5.02 5.85 -7.26
CA GLU A 9 -4.93 4.83 -8.31
C GLU A 9 -3.87 3.77 -7.96
N THR A 10 -2.69 4.17 -7.49
CA THR A 10 -1.65 3.26 -7.02
C THR A 10 -2.13 2.41 -5.84
N VAL A 11 -2.71 3.03 -4.80
CA VAL A 11 -3.24 2.30 -3.64
C VAL A 11 -4.35 1.34 -4.06
N SER A 12 -5.22 1.75 -4.99
CA SER A 12 -6.26 0.87 -5.53
C SER A 12 -5.68 -0.33 -6.28
N ALA A 13 -4.64 -0.13 -7.09
CA ALA A 13 -3.96 -1.21 -7.80
C ALA A 13 -3.33 -2.21 -6.82
N ASP A 14 -2.61 -1.72 -5.81
CA ASP A 14 -2.01 -2.56 -4.76
C ASP A 14 -3.06 -3.38 -4.00
N ILE A 15 -4.22 -2.78 -3.68
CA ILE A 15 -5.34 -3.47 -3.03
C ILE A 15 -5.90 -4.58 -3.93
N ILE A 16 -6.04 -4.32 -5.24
CA ILE A 16 -6.50 -5.32 -6.21
C ILE A 16 -5.52 -6.49 -6.27
N GLU A 17 -4.22 -6.22 -6.35
CA GLU A 17 -3.18 -7.26 -6.36
C GLU A 17 -3.19 -8.10 -5.07
N ASN A 18 -3.26 -7.44 -3.91
CA ASN A 18 -3.38 -8.11 -2.61
C ASN A 18 -4.62 -9.01 -2.53
N LYS A 19 -5.78 -8.54 -3.04
CA LYS A 19 -7.02 -9.33 -3.11
C LYS A 19 -6.86 -10.56 -4.01
N VAL A 20 -6.28 -10.39 -5.20
CA VAL A 20 -6.05 -11.51 -6.13
C VAL A 20 -5.11 -12.55 -5.50
N LEU A 21 -4.04 -12.11 -4.84
CA LEU A 21 -3.13 -13.01 -4.12
C LEU A 21 -3.86 -13.77 -3.00
N LEU A 22 -4.70 -13.09 -2.21
CA LEU A 22 -5.51 -13.74 -1.17
C LEU A 22 -6.45 -14.80 -1.76
N GLU A 23 -7.11 -14.52 -2.89
CA GLU A 23 -7.97 -15.50 -3.56
C GLU A 23 -7.18 -16.71 -4.06
N ILE A 24 -5.96 -16.51 -4.57
CA ILE A 24 -5.07 -17.59 -4.99
C ILE A 24 -4.67 -18.43 -3.77
N ILE A 25 -4.27 -17.80 -2.67
CA ILE A 25 -3.91 -18.51 -1.43
C ILE A 25 -5.10 -19.33 -0.95
N TYR A 26 -6.29 -18.73 -0.84
CA TYR A 26 -7.48 -19.42 -0.36
C TYR A 26 -7.88 -20.62 -1.23
N LYS A 27 -7.76 -20.51 -2.56
CA LYS A 27 -8.07 -21.61 -3.49
C LYS A 27 -7.09 -22.78 -3.40
N ASN A 28 -5.85 -22.51 -2.97
CA ASN A 28 -4.77 -23.49 -2.91
C ASN A 28 -4.32 -23.80 -1.47
N SER A 29 -5.04 -23.29 -0.46
CA SER A 29 -4.58 -23.35 0.93
C SER A 29 -4.62 -24.78 1.42
N ASN A 30 -3.46 -25.28 1.81
CA ASN A 30 -3.30 -26.50 2.57
C ASN A 30 -2.52 -26.17 3.85
N GLU A 31 -2.46 -27.09 4.82
CA GLU A 31 -1.61 -26.93 6.01
C GLU A 31 -0.12 -27.20 5.65
N ASP A 32 0.40 -26.46 4.66
CA ASP A 32 1.75 -26.60 4.13
C ASP A 32 2.56 -25.31 4.20
N HIS A 33 3.87 -25.47 4.06
CA HIS A 33 4.83 -24.37 4.13
C HIS A 33 4.66 -23.36 2.98
N GLU A 34 4.14 -23.79 1.83
CA GLU A 34 3.92 -22.92 0.68
C GLU A 34 2.78 -21.92 0.97
N THR A 35 1.71 -22.38 1.59
CA THR A 35 0.59 -21.55 2.05
C THR A 35 1.06 -20.53 3.08
N ASP A 36 1.86 -20.94 4.07
CA ASP A 36 2.44 -20.03 5.08
C ASP A 36 3.36 -18.98 4.45
N CYS A 37 4.19 -19.38 3.49
CA CYS A 37 5.08 -18.48 2.77
C CYS A 37 4.29 -17.44 1.96
N ALA A 38 3.27 -17.89 1.22
CA ALA A 38 2.40 -17.02 0.43
C ALA A 38 1.60 -16.05 1.32
N MET A 39 1.08 -16.52 2.45
CA MET A 39 0.42 -15.66 3.45
C MET A 39 1.37 -14.62 4.02
N ALA A 40 2.61 -15.00 4.35
CA ALA A 40 3.61 -14.05 4.83
C ALA A 40 3.97 -13.00 3.76
N CYS A 41 4.00 -13.38 2.49
CA CYS A 41 4.17 -12.44 1.37
C CYS A 41 3.00 -11.46 1.26
N LEU A 42 1.76 -11.95 1.34
CA LEU A 42 0.57 -11.11 1.34
C LEU A 42 0.57 -10.09 2.49
N ILE A 43 0.87 -10.54 3.72
CA ILE A 43 0.92 -9.66 4.90
C ILE A 43 1.92 -8.52 4.70
N ARG A 44 3.13 -8.82 4.19
CA ARG A 44 4.14 -7.79 3.92
C ARG A 44 3.70 -6.82 2.83
N SER A 45 3.05 -7.32 1.78
CA SER A 45 2.52 -6.49 0.70
C SER A 45 1.45 -5.54 1.22
N MET A 46 0.48 -6.03 1.99
CA MET A 46 -0.56 -5.21 2.61
C MET A 46 0.02 -4.16 3.57
N GLN A 47 1.03 -4.51 4.36
CA GLN A 47 1.72 -3.56 5.23
C GLN A 47 2.39 -2.44 4.42
N LYS A 48 3.04 -2.77 3.30
CA LYS A 48 3.65 -1.77 2.41
C LYS A 48 2.61 -0.83 1.79
N THR A 49 1.44 -1.34 1.40
CA THR A 49 0.32 -0.51 0.92
C THR A 49 -0.16 0.44 2.00
N LEU A 50 -0.29 -0.05 3.24
CA LEU A 50 -0.68 0.78 4.39
C LEU A 50 0.35 1.87 4.69
N ASP A 51 1.65 1.54 4.70
CA ASP A 51 2.73 2.48 4.95
C ASP A 51 2.76 3.58 3.88
N THR A 52 2.65 3.20 2.61
CA THR A 52 2.60 4.11 1.46
C THR A 52 1.40 5.08 1.58
N THR A 53 0.23 4.54 1.92
CA THR A 53 -0.99 5.33 2.11
C THR A 53 -0.82 6.34 3.25
N ASN A 54 -0.29 5.89 4.39
CA ASN A 54 -0.08 6.74 5.56
C ASN A 54 0.99 7.82 5.32
N GLU A 55 2.07 7.48 4.63
CA GLU A 55 3.08 8.46 4.22
C GLU A 55 2.46 9.53 3.33
N PHE A 56 1.65 9.13 2.36
CA PHE A 56 0.96 10.09 1.51
C PHE A 56 -0.01 10.99 2.28
N ILE A 57 -0.82 10.44 3.20
CA ILE A 57 -1.72 11.22 4.06
C ILE A 57 -0.93 12.26 4.86
N LYS A 58 0.26 11.92 5.37
CA LYS A 58 1.15 12.87 6.06
C LYS A 58 1.56 14.00 5.13
N THR A 59 1.98 13.70 3.89
CA THR A 59 2.36 14.74 2.92
C THR A 59 1.23 15.70 2.57
N LEU A 60 -0.03 15.25 2.62
CA LEU A 60 -1.21 16.10 2.42
C LEU A 60 -1.58 16.93 3.66
N SER A 61 -1.20 16.44 4.85
CA SER A 61 -1.50 17.07 6.14
C SER A 61 -0.46 18.13 6.53
N GLU A 62 0.73 18.10 5.93
CA GLU A 62 1.75 19.12 6.15
C GLU A 62 1.36 20.43 5.45
N PRO A 63 1.33 21.57 6.17
CA PRO A 63 1.10 22.86 5.54
C PRO A 63 2.20 23.13 4.49
N PRO A 64 1.89 23.76 3.35
CA PRO A 64 2.90 24.10 2.36
C PRO A 64 4.01 24.88 3.06
N ALA A 65 5.26 24.43 2.90
CA ALA A 65 6.43 25.07 3.49
C ALA A 65 6.40 26.57 3.12
N ASN A 66 6.00 27.38 4.08
CA ASN A 66 5.74 28.79 3.88
C ASN A 66 7.08 29.48 3.58
N SER A 67 7.19 29.97 2.35
CA SER A 67 7.98 31.13 1.91
C SER A 67 8.78 31.82 3.01
N LYS A 68 10.02 31.39 3.27
CA LYS A 68 10.93 32.15 4.12
C LYS A 68 11.48 33.35 3.33
N ASN A 69 10.83 34.49 3.56
CA ASN A 69 11.36 35.85 3.61
C ASN A 69 12.16 36.37 2.40
N VAL A 70 11.45 37.05 1.50
CA VAL A 70 12.00 38.23 0.80
C VAL A 70 11.62 39.46 1.64
N LYS A 71 12.52 39.89 2.53
CA LYS A 71 12.64 41.31 2.89
C LYS A 71 13.97 41.58 3.58
#